data_AF-A0A813LEN7-F1
#
_entry.id   AF-A0A813LEN7-F1
#
_cell.length_a   1.000
_cell.length_b   1.000
_cell.length_c   1.000
_cell.angle_alpha   90.00
_cell.angle_beta   90.00
_cell.angle_gamma   90.00
#
_symmetry.space_group_name_H-M   'P 1'
#
loop_
_entity.id
_entity.type
_entity.pdbx_description
1 polymer ?
#
loop_
_entity_poly.entity_id
_entity_poly.type
_entity_poly.pdbx_seq_one_letter_code
_entity_poly.pdbx_strand_id
1 'polypeptide(L)'
;MTPELLKRWQVRIREKLESMDLPPKLDGNLRGVYIGISAVYYAADLAGCSEVLLPKAVFVERLGAKLADLLANPPAPKKCKPGQDQVFDHREFANLVLVREVVSRVMADTAWIVCKRNWRAAPVTVSEGQ
;
A
#
# COMPACT_ATOMS: atom_id res chain seq x y z
N MET A 1 -5.00 -17.08 6.51
CA MET A 1 -5.02 -16.72 5.07
C MET A 1 -4.05 -17.66 4.37
N THR A 2 -4.40 -18.33 3.27
CA THR A 2 -3.50 -19.32 2.63
C THR A 2 -2.68 -18.69 1.49
N PRO A 3 -1.54 -19.28 1.09
CA PRO A 3 -0.74 -18.81 -0.06
C PRO A 3 -1.57 -18.69 -1.36
N GLU A 4 -2.53 -19.59 -1.56
CA GLU A 4 -3.42 -19.60 -2.73
C GLU A 4 -4.34 -18.38 -2.73
N LEU A 5 -4.85 -17.98 -1.55
CA LEU A 5 -5.69 -16.80 -1.41
C LEU A 5 -4.89 -15.51 -1.65
N LEU A 6 -3.63 -15.45 -1.22
CA LEU A 6 -2.75 -14.33 -1.57
C LEU A 6 -2.54 -14.24 -3.09
N LYS A 7 -2.22 -15.37 -3.73
CA LYS A 7 -2.02 -15.42 -5.18
C LYS A 7 -3.27 -14.97 -5.93
N ARG A 8 -4.46 -15.37 -5.47
CA ARG A 8 -5.74 -14.89 -6.02
C ARG A 8 -5.90 -13.38 -5.90
N TRP A 9 -5.55 -12.79 -4.75
CA TRP A 9 -5.60 -11.33 -4.58
C TRP A 9 -4.63 -10.60 -5.50
N GLN A 10 -3.39 -11.08 -5.61
CA GLN A 10 -2.39 -10.51 -6.52
C GLN A 10 -2.87 -10.53 -7.97
N VAL A 11 -3.37 -11.69 -8.43
CA VAL A 11 -3.91 -11.84 -9.79
C VAL A 11 -5.08 -10.88 -10.01
N ARG A 12 -6.07 -10.87 -9.11
CA ARG A 12 -7.26 -10.01 -9.23
C ARG A 12 -6.91 -8.52 -9.28
N ILE A 13 -5.94 -8.09 -8.47
CA ILE A 13 -5.51 -6.69 -8.46
C ILE A 13 -4.78 -6.35 -9.75
N ARG A 14 -3.89 -7.21 -10.25
CA ARG A 14 -3.20 -7.00 -11.53
C ARG A 14 -4.17 -6.95 -12.69
N GLU A 15 -5.07 -7.93 -12.81
CA GLU A 15 -6.12 -7.94 -13.83
C GLU A 15 -6.96 -6.65 -13.79
N LYS A 16 -7.29 -6.17 -12.58
CA LYS A 16 -8.00 -4.90 -12.45
C LYS A 16 -7.19 -3.71 -12.90
N LEU A 17 -5.91 -3.62 -12.53
CA LEU A 17 -5.01 -2.57 -12.97
C LEU A 17 -4.81 -2.58 -14.49
N GLU A 18 -4.71 -3.77 -15.10
CA GLU A 18 -4.61 -3.95 -16.55
C GLU A 18 -5.90 -3.58 -17.28
N SER A 19 -7.06 -3.84 -16.67
CA SER A 19 -8.38 -3.50 -17.23
C SER A 19 -8.76 -2.03 -17.06
N MET A 20 -8.02 -1.27 -16.25
CA MET A 20 -8.28 0.15 -16.04
C MET A 20 -7.72 0.93 -17.23
N ASP A 21 -8.53 1.84 -17.78
CA ASP A 21 -8.08 2.86 -18.72
C ASP A 21 -7.29 3.93 -17.96
N LEU A 22 -6.10 3.54 -17.48
CA LEU A 22 -5.19 4.43 -16.78
C LEU A 22 -4.58 5.38 -17.83
N PRO A 23 -4.58 6.71 -17.59
CA PRO A 23 -3.88 7.65 -18.43
C PRO A 23 -2.47 7.12 -18.76
N PRO A 24 -1.99 7.19 -20.01
CA PRO A 24 -0.69 6.64 -20.42
C PRO A 24 0.49 7.12 -19.56
N LYS A 25 0.34 8.26 -18.89
CA LYS A 25 1.32 8.83 -17.95
C LYS A 25 1.38 8.10 -16.59
N LEU A 26 0.40 7.23 -16.28
CA LEU A 26 0.34 6.41 -15.07
C LEU A 26 0.87 4.98 -15.30
N ASP A 27 1.03 4.53 -16.55
CA ASP A 27 1.57 3.19 -16.87
C ASP A 27 3.09 3.22 -16.89
N GLY A 28 3.67 3.11 -15.69
CA GLY A 28 5.11 3.08 -15.49
C GLY A 28 5.76 4.46 -15.63
N ASN A 29 6.59 4.82 -14.66
CA ASN A 29 7.42 6.03 -14.68
C ASN A 29 6.74 7.35 -14.29
N LEU A 30 5.69 7.31 -13.45
CA LEU A 30 5.22 8.53 -12.79
C LEU A 30 6.34 9.15 -11.95
N ARG A 31 6.61 10.42 -12.25
CA ARG A 31 7.48 11.31 -11.48
C ARG A 31 6.61 12.41 -10.89
N GLY A 32 6.44 12.41 -9.57
CA GLY A 32 5.59 13.37 -8.87
C GLY A 32 5.23 12.92 -7.45
N VAL A 33 4.45 13.75 -6.76
CA VAL A 33 3.93 13.45 -5.41
C VAL A 33 2.60 12.72 -5.54
N TYR A 34 2.54 11.46 -5.10
CA TYR A 34 1.30 10.69 -5.04
C TYR A 34 0.73 10.72 -3.62
N ILE A 35 -0.48 11.27 -3.47
CA ILE A 35 -1.17 11.34 -2.19
C ILE A 35 -2.17 10.19 -2.10
N GLY A 36 -1.73 9.08 -1.51
CA GLY A 36 -2.59 7.95 -1.20
C GLY A 36 -3.32 8.17 0.13
N ILE A 37 -4.64 8.23 0.10
CA ILE A 37 -5.47 8.44 1.30
C ILE A 37 -5.87 7.10 1.92
N SER A 38 -5.77 7.00 3.25
CA SER A 38 -6.24 5.86 4.08
C SER A 38 -5.46 4.55 3.90
N ALA A 39 -5.78 3.71 2.90
CA ALA A 39 -5.24 2.35 2.78
C ALA A 39 -3.70 2.33 2.67
N VAL A 40 -3.13 3.32 1.98
CA VAL A 40 -1.67 3.51 1.85
C VAL A 40 -1.03 3.80 3.21
N TYR A 41 -1.63 4.66 4.03
CA TYR A 41 -1.11 4.96 5.35
C TYR A 41 -1.16 3.74 6.27
N TYR A 42 -2.30 3.04 6.33
CA TYR A 42 -2.42 1.86 7.20
C TYR A 42 -1.49 0.71 6.78
N ALA A 43 -1.28 0.49 5.49
CA ALA A 43 -0.31 -0.49 5.01
C ALA A 43 1.13 -0.10 5.38
N ALA A 44 1.48 1.19 5.21
CA ALA A 44 2.81 1.70 5.56
C ALA A 44 3.05 1.63 7.07
N ASP A 45 2.07 2.00 7.89
CA ASP A 45 2.14 1.95 9.35
C ASP A 45 2.35 0.51 9.85
N LEU A 46 1.55 -0.42 9.33
CA LEU A 46 1.68 -1.84 9.63
C LEU A 46 3.06 -2.42 9.25
N ALA A 47 3.68 -1.89 8.20
CA ALA A 47 5.00 -2.30 7.72
C ALA A 47 6.16 -1.46 8.31
N GLY A 48 5.92 -0.58 9.28
CA GLY A 48 6.96 0.28 9.87
C GLY A 48 7.59 1.25 8.87
N CYS A 49 6.80 1.72 7.91
CA CYS A 49 7.18 2.65 6.84
C CYS A 49 6.48 4.01 6.95
N SER A 50 5.53 4.17 7.87
CA SER A 50 4.84 5.44 8.09
C SER A 50 5.79 6.51 8.62
N GLU A 51 5.54 7.77 8.28
CA GLU A 51 6.30 8.95 8.75
C GLU A 51 7.80 8.97 8.39
N VAL A 52 8.25 8.10 7.47
CA VAL A 52 9.63 8.05 6.97
C VAL A 52 9.66 8.19 5.46
N LEU A 53 10.67 8.85 4.92
CA LEU A 53 10.93 8.95 3.48
C LEU A 53 11.82 7.77 3.05
N LEU A 54 11.31 6.91 2.16
CA LEU A 54 12.00 5.68 1.72
C LEU A 54 12.12 5.62 0.19
N PRO A 55 13.22 5.09 -0.36
CA PRO A 55 13.25 4.68 -1.76
C PRO A 55 12.19 3.61 -2.06
N LYS A 56 11.59 3.63 -3.26
CA LYS A 56 10.56 2.65 -3.68
C LYS A 56 10.97 1.21 -3.41
N ALA A 57 12.20 0.85 -3.74
CA ALA A 57 12.71 -0.52 -3.53
C ALA A 57 12.60 -0.95 -2.06
N VAL A 58 13.07 -0.10 -1.14
CA VAL A 58 13.02 -0.36 0.31
C VAL A 58 11.57 -0.39 0.82
N PHE A 59 10.72 0.50 0.32
CA PHE A 59 9.31 0.52 0.70
C PHE A 59 8.58 -0.77 0.27
N VAL A 60 8.76 -1.20 -0.98
CA VAL A 60 8.17 -2.44 -1.52
C VAL A 60 8.71 -3.67 -0.79
N GLU A 61 10.00 -3.69 -0.48
CA GLU A 61 10.63 -4.76 0.31
C GLU A 61 9.99 -4.89 1.69
N ARG A 62 9.85 -3.78 2.43
CA ARG A 62 9.23 -3.78 3.77
C ARG A 62 7.77 -4.23 3.75
N LEU A 63 6.98 -3.78 2.77
CA LEU A 63 5.62 -4.27 2.58
C LEU A 63 5.61 -5.79 2.31
N GLY A 64 6.55 -6.28 1.49
CA GLY A 64 6.72 -7.70 1.21
C GLY A 64 7.10 -8.52 2.44
N ALA A 65 8.05 -8.03 3.24
CA ALA A 65 8.46 -8.67 4.48
C ALA A 65 7.31 -8.75 5.48
N LYS A 66 6.52 -7.67 5.64
CA LYS A 66 5.36 -7.70 6.54
C LYS A 66 4.26 -8.65 6.05
N LEU A 67 4.05 -8.71 4.74
CA LEU A 67 3.10 -9.67 4.16
C LEU A 67 3.54 -11.12 4.39
N ALA A 68 4.84 -11.42 4.28
CA ALA A 68 5.39 -12.74 4.56
C ALA A 68 5.24 -13.10 6.05
N ASP A 69 5.50 -12.15 6.95
CA ASP A 69 5.28 -12.32 8.40
C ASP A 69 3.82 -12.65 8.71
N LEU A 70 2.86 -11.91 8.16
CA LEU A 70 1.44 -12.20 8.38
C LEU A 70 1.00 -13.56 7.80
N LEU A 71 1.61 -14.01 6.70
CA LEU A 71 1.35 -15.36 6.17
C LEU A 71 1.87 -16.46 7.08
N ALA A 72 3.06 -16.27 7.65
CA ALA A 72 3.65 -17.20 8.61
C ALA A 72 2.90 -17.19 9.95
N ASN A 73 2.44 -16.01 10.37
CA ASN A 73 1.80 -15.74 11.65
C ASN A 73 0.43 -15.07 11.44
N PRO A 74 -0.57 -15.79 10.92
CA PRO A 74 -1.87 -15.21 10.61
C PRO A 74 -2.60 -14.74 11.88
N PRO A 75 -3.26 -13.57 11.87
CA PRO A 75 -4.01 -13.08 13.01
C PRO A 75 -5.13 -14.04 13.39
N ALA A 76 -5.34 -14.17 14.70
CA ALA A 76 -6.38 -15.02 15.25
C ALA A 76 -7.77 -14.59 14.75
N PRO A 77 -8.67 -15.55 14.46
CA PRO A 77 -10.04 -15.23 14.07
C PRO A 77 -10.74 -14.41 15.16
N LYS A 78 -11.60 -13.47 14.76
CA LYS A 78 -12.43 -12.74 15.71
C LYS A 78 -13.45 -13.70 16.30
N LYS A 79 -13.59 -13.70 17.63
CA LYS A 79 -14.62 -14.47 18.32
C LYS A 79 -15.99 -13.94 17.90
N CYS A 80 -16.78 -14.81 17.27
CA CYS A 80 -18.18 -14.55 16.97
C CYS A 80 -19.08 -15.12 18.08
N LYS A 81 -20.35 -14.71 18.07
CA LYS A 81 -21.36 -15.20 19.04
C LYS A 81 -21.51 -16.74 18.90
N PRO A 82 -21.97 -17.45 19.95
CA PRO A 82 -22.23 -18.88 19.86
C PRO A 82 -23.14 -19.20 18.66
N GLY A 83 -22.71 -20.13 17.80
CA GLY A 83 -23.44 -20.53 16.59
C GLY A 83 -23.06 -19.79 15.30
N GLN A 84 -22.05 -18.92 15.31
CA GLN A 84 -21.51 -18.28 14.10
C GLN A 84 -20.13 -18.85 13.73
N ASP A 85 -19.88 -18.95 12.42
CA ASP A 85 -18.57 -19.30 11.88
C ASP A 85 -17.51 -18.28 12.30
N GLN A 86 -16.27 -18.74 12.42
CA GLN A 86 -15.12 -17.89 12.70
C GLN A 86 -14.93 -16.86 11.58
N VAL A 87 -14.91 -15.57 11.93
CA VAL A 87 -14.64 -14.49 10.97
C VAL A 87 -13.18 -14.06 11.08
N PHE A 88 -12.46 -14.14 9.96
CA PHE A 88 -11.09 -13.66 9.85
C PHE A 88 -11.07 -12.22 9.31
N ASP A 89 -10.42 -11.31 10.03
CA ASP A 89 -10.23 -9.94 9.55
C ASP A 89 -9.04 -9.90 8.57
N HIS A 90 -9.32 -9.70 7.29
CA HIS A 90 -8.32 -9.69 6.22
C HIS A 90 -7.90 -8.28 5.80
N ARG A 91 -8.31 -7.24 6.54
CA ARG A 91 -8.08 -5.85 6.14
C ARG A 91 -6.60 -5.51 5.98
N GLU A 92 -5.80 -5.95 6.94
CA GLU A 92 -4.35 -5.73 6.93
C GLU A 92 -3.68 -6.33 5.69
N PHE A 93 -4.03 -7.57 5.38
CA PHE A 93 -3.58 -8.25 4.15
C PHE A 93 -4.03 -7.53 2.90
N ALA A 94 -5.33 -7.20 2.79
CA ALA A 94 -5.88 -6.54 1.62
C ALA A 94 -5.18 -5.19 1.36
N ASN A 95 -4.94 -4.41 2.42
CA ASN A 95 -4.23 -3.14 2.33
C ASN A 95 -2.78 -3.32 1.88
N LEU A 96 -2.02 -4.25 2.49
CA LEU A 96 -0.63 -4.50 2.11
C LEU A 96 -0.51 -4.93 0.64
N VAL A 97 -1.35 -5.86 0.19
CA VAL A 97 -1.32 -6.35 -1.20
C VAL A 97 -1.69 -5.23 -2.16
N LEU A 98 -2.77 -4.50 -1.90
CA LEU A 98 -3.20 -3.38 -2.74
C LEU A 98 -2.07 -2.34 -2.90
N VAL A 99 -1.50 -1.90 -1.78
CA VAL A 99 -0.50 -0.83 -1.79
C VAL A 99 0.79 -1.28 -2.45
N ARG A 100 1.23 -2.52 -2.19
CA ARG A 100 2.42 -3.09 -2.83
C ARG A 100 2.25 -3.16 -4.35
N GLU A 101 1.17 -3.75 -4.85
CA GLU A 101 0.97 -3.91 -6.30
C GLU A 101 0.82 -2.56 -7.01
N VAL A 102 0.06 -1.62 -6.42
CA VAL A 102 -0.09 -0.27 -6.98
C VAL A 102 1.26 0.46 -7.03
N VAL A 103 2.01 0.50 -5.92
CA VAL A 103 3.29 1.20 -5.87
C VAL A 103 4.30 0.56 -6.81
N SER A 104 4.39 -0.78 -6.84
CA SER A 104 5.30 -1.49 -7.72
C SER A 104 5.03 -1.20 -9.20
N ARG A 105 3.75 -1.15 -9.59
CA ARG A 105 3.34 -0.98 -10.99
C ARG A 105 3.35 0.47 -11.47
N VAL A 106 2.89 1.39 -10.64
CA VAL A 106 2.52 2.75 -11.06
C VAL A 106 3.68 3.74 -10.84
N MET A 107 4.48 3.57 -9.78
CA MET A 107 5.56 4.52 -9.45
C MET A 107 6.87 4.21 -10.19
N ALA A 108 7.64 5.24 -10.55
CA ALA A 108 8.98 5.07 -11.10
C ALA A 108 9.94 4.35 -10.12
N ASP A 109 10.94 3.62 -10.62
CA ASP A 109 11.90 2.91 -9.76
C ASP A 109 12.76 3.84 -8.89
N THR A 110 12.98 5.06 -9.37
CA THR A 110 13.69 6.12 -8.65
C THR A 110 12.78 6.92 -7.69
N ALA A 111 11.52 6.51 -7.51
CA ALA A 111 10.58 7.24 -6.66
C ALA A 111 10.98 7.16 -5.18
N TRP A 112 10.70 8.24 -4.46
CA TRP A 112 10.76 8.30 -3.00
C TRP A 112 9.34 8.37 -2.46
N ILE A 113 9.08 7.61 -1.40
CA ILE A 113 7.75 7.39 -0.85
C ILE A 113 7.74 7.88 0.58
N VAL A 114 6.75 8.70 0.90
CA VAL A 114 6.41 9.07 2.27
C VAL A 114 4.93 8.88 2.48
N CYS A 115 4.56 8.20 3.55
CA CYS A 115 3.17 7.98 3.93
C CYS A 115 2.90 8.73 5.23
N LYS A 116 2.12 9.81 5.16
CA LYS A 116 1.72 10.61 6.33
C LYS A 116 0.22 10.51 6.58
N ARG A 117 -0.15 10.49 7.86
CA ARG A 117 -1.58 10.56 8.24
C ARG A 117 -2.14 11.97 8.12
N ASN A 118 -1.33 12.93 8.56
CA ASN A 118 -1.67 14.35 8.56
C ASN A 118 -0.57 15.08 7.81
N TRP A 119 -0.94 15.75 6.72
CA TRP A 119 -0.04 16.63 6.00
C TRP A 119 -0.37 18.09 6.34
N ARG A 120 0.56 18.79 6.99
CA ARG A 120 0.49 20.25 7.12
C ARG A 120 1.43 20.87 6.09
N ALA A 121 0.88 21.30 4.95
CA ALA A 121 1.61 22.18 4.04
C ALA A 121 1.50 23.60 4.60
N ALA A 122 2.60 24.17 5.08
CA ALA A 122 2.65 25.62 5.27
C ALA A 122 2.77 26.27 3.88
N PRO A 123 1.96 27.28 3.55
CA PRO A 123 2.18 28.05 2.33
C PRO A 123 3.56 28.71 2.43
N VAL A 124 4.36 28.58 1.37
CA VAL A 124 5.60 29.33 1.23
C VAL A 124 5.25 30.63 0.54
N THR A 125 5.38 31.76 1.25
CA THR A 125 5.30 33.08 0.62
C THR A 125 6.55 33.22 -0.24
N VAL A 126 6.40 33.12 -1.56
CA VAL A 126 7.49 33.42 -2.48
C VAL A 126 7.47 34.93 -2.66
N SER A 127 8.43 35.62 -2.03
CA SER A 127 8.67 37.03 -2.34
C SER A 127 9.23 37.10 -3.76
N GLU A 128 8.46 37.65 -4.70
CA GLU A 128 8.98 38.05 -6.01
C GLU A 128 10.11 39.06 -5.76
N GLY A 129 11.35 38.63 -6.04
CA GLY A 129 12.51 39.51 -5.97
C GLY A 129 12.36 40.64 -6.98
N GLN A 130 12.44 41.87 -6.49
CA GLN A 130 12.73 43.07 -7.28
C GLN A 130 14.17 43.05 -7.76
#